data_AF-A0A1F3VQU4-F1
#
_entry.id   AF-A0A1F3VQU4-F1
#
_cell.length_a   1.000
_cell.length_b   1.000
_cell.length_c   1.000
_cell.angle_alpha   90.00
_cell.angle_beta   90.00
_cell.angle_gamma   90.00
#
_symmetry.space_group_name_H-M   'P 1'
#
loop_
_entity.id
_entity.type
_entity.pdbx_description
1 polymer ?
#
loop_
_entity_poly.entity_id
_entity_poly.type
_entity_poly.pdbx_seq_one_letter_code
_entity_poly.pdbx_strand_id
1 'polypeptide(L)'
;MDTKPERKWSDASLLKTIPNPSKQGYEIKIKSPEVTFLGVKNQPDFATIYLTLFPADTVIELRSLKFYFQQFRNIVISYERFINVVYEDLISVYKPNRLRIVITFSPRGGISSSLIIDSDWKIRGGEEKFKDWVGRKDEW
;
A
#
# COMPACT_ATOMS: atom_id res chain seq x y z
N MET A 1 -6.71 -23.13 -26.25
CA MET A 1 -6.21 -22.93 -24.87
C MET A 1 -6.98 -21.76 -24.32
N ASP A 2 -7.99 -22.01 -23.50
CA ASP A 2 -8.79 -20.95 -22.89
C ASP A 2 -7.93 -20.21 -21.86
N THR A 3 -7.47 -19.01 -22.21
CA THR A 3 -6.86 -18.11 -21.24
C THR A 3 -7.95 -17.72 -20.25
N LYS A 4 -7.90 -18.29 -19.04
CA LYS A 4 -8.71 -17.80 -17.91
C LYS A 4 -8.55 -16.28 -17.85
N PRO A 5 -9.64 -15.50 -17.80
CA PRO A 5 -9.53 -14.05 -17.67
C PRO A 5 -8.71 -13.73 -16.43
N GLU A 6 -7.71 -12.86 -16.58
CA GLU A 6 -6.90 -12.39 -15.46
C GLU A 6 -7.84 -11.84 -14.38
N ARG A 7 -7.73 -12.42 -13.18
CA ARG A 7 -8.53 -11.96 -12.04
C ARG A 7 -8.04 -10.57 -11.64
N LYS A 8 -8.83 -9.54 -11.94
CA LYS A 8 -8.62 -8.18 -11.44
C LYS A 8 -8.89 -8.16 -9.93
N TRP A 9 -7.86 -7.83 -9.13
CA TRP A 9 -7.92 -7.88 -7.65
C TRP A 9 -8.45 -6.60 -7.01
N SER A 10 -8.45 -5.50 -7.75
CA SER A 10 -8.75 -4.15 -7.28
C SER A 10 -9.15 -3.25 -8.44
N ASP A 11 -9.79 -2.13 -8.13
CA ASP A 11 -10.08 -1.03 -9.03
C ASP A 11 -9.27 0.21 -8.64
N ALA A 12 -8.11 0.37 -9.29
CA ALA A 12 -7.23 1.52 -9.09
C ALA A 12 -7.87 2.85 -9.54
N SER A 13 -8.93 2.83 -10.35
CA SER A 13 -9.60 4.06 -10.83
C SER A 13 -10.30 4.83 -9.70
N LEU A 14 -10.50 4.19 -8.54
CA LEU A 14 -10.98 4.84 -7.33
C LEU A 14 -9.99 5.86 -6.78
N LEU A 15 -8.67 5.67 -7.00
CA LEU A 15 -7.61 6.52 -6.47
C LEU A 15 -7.54 7.85 -7.22
N LYS A 16 -7.38 8.95 -6.47
CA LYS A 16 -7.29 10.30 -7.01
C LYS A 16 -6.09 11.03 -6.43
N THR A 17 -5.55 11.95 -7.23
CA THR A 17 -4.41 12.78 -6.87
C THR A 17 -4.84 14.22 -6.59
N ILE A 18 -4.04 14.93 -5.79
CA ILE A 18 -4.09 16.39 -5.62
C ILE A 18 -2.73 16.94 -6.08
N PRO A 19 -2.66 18.14 -6.69
CA PRO A 19 -1.38 18.79 -6.98
C PRO A 19 -0.52 18.92 -5.72
N ASN A 20 0.78 18.60 -5.83
CA ASN A 20 1.72 18.85 -4.75
C ASN A 20 1.91 20.38 -4.58
N PRO A 21 1.66 20.95 -3.38
CA PRO A 21 1.78 22.40 -3.16
C PRO A 21 3.23 22.90 -3.07
N SER A 22 4.23 22.02 -3.00
CA SER A 22 5.63 22.39 -2.80
C SER A 22 6.60 21.58 -3.65
N LYS A 23 7.64 22.24 -4.16
CA LYS A 23 8.77 21.57 -4.82
C LYS A 23 9.89 21.17 -3.84
N GLN A 24 9.78 21.58 -2.57
CA GLN A 24 10.77 21.21 -1.54
C GLN A 24 10.59 19.76 -1.12
N GLY A 25 11.66 19.14 -0.62
CA GLY A 25 11.61 17.78 -0.10
C GLY A 25 10.88 17.72 1.24
N TYR A 26 9.85 16.89 1.32
CA TYR A 26 9.17 16.55 2.57
C TYR A 26 8.64 15.11 2.51
N GLU A 27 8.44 14.51 3.68
CA GLU A 27 7.88 13.16 3.82
C GLU A 27 6.40 13.26 4.22
N ILE A 28 5.55 12.43 3.63
CA ILE A 28 4.16 12.25 4.04
C ILE A 28 4.03 10.87 4.67
N LYS A 29 3.41 10.83 5.85
CA LYS A 29 3.06 9.62 6.58
C LYS A 29 1.54 9.51 6.73
N ILE A 30 0.95 8.43 6.22
CA ILE A 30 -0.48 8.13 6.32
C ILE A 30 -0.70 6.78 7.02
N LYS A 31 -1.57 6.77 8.03
CA LYS A 31 -2.02 5.56 8.73
C LYS A 31 -3.47 5.25 8.37
N SER A 32 -3.76 4.03 7.94
CA SER A 32 -5.10 3.51 7.72
C SER A 32 -5.33 2.28 8.61
N PRO A 33 -5.98 2.44 9.77
CA PRO A 33 -6.12 1.37 10.76
C PRO A 33 -7.32 0.44 10.53
N GLU A 34 -8.17 0.74 9.56
CA GLU A 34 -9.48 0.08 9.37
C GLU A 34 -9.54 -0.78 8.11
N VAL A 35 -8.41 -1.33 7.67
CA VAL A 35 -8.35 -2.15 6.45
C VAL A 35 -8.79 -3.58 6.76
N THR A 36 -9.66 -4.13 5.92
CA THR A 36 -10.17 -5.49 6.07
C THR A 36 -10.40 -6.16 4.71
N PHE A 37 -10.25 -7.48 4.66
CA PHE A 37 -10.46 -8.34 3.51
C PHE A 37 -10.76 -9.76 3.96
N LEU A 38 -11.06 -10.69 3.04
CA LEU A 38 -11.36 -12.08 3.39
C LEU A 38 -10.12 -12.96 3.23
N GLY A 39 -9.79 -13.72 4.27
CA GLY A 39 -8.76 -14.75 4.24
C GLY A 39 -9.30 -16.14 3.88
N VAL A 40 -8.53 -17.17 4.24
CA VAL A 40 -8.92 -18.58 4.07
C VAL A 40 -10.28 -18.84 4.75
N LYS A 41 -11.15 -19.63 4.10
CA LYS A 41 -12.54 -19.92 4.53
C LYS A 41 -13.45 -18.69 4.66
N ASN A 42 -13.18 -17.60 3.92
CA ASN A 42 -13.98 -16.37 3.95
C ASN A 42 -14.07 -15.71 5.34
N GLN A 43 -13.08 -15.94 6.20
CA GLN A 43 -13.01 -15.27 7.50
C GLN A 43 -12.41 -13.86 7.32
N PRO A 44 -13.00 -12.81 7.92
CA PRO A 44 -12.43 -11.47 7.85
C PRO A 44 -11.05 -11.41 8.49
N ASP A 45 -10.13 -10.79 7.77
CA ASP A 45 -8.83 -10.33 8.22
C ASP A 45 -8.83 -8.83 8.44
N PHE A 46 -7.99 -8.38 9.36
CA PHE A 46 -7.82 -6.97 9.67
C PHE A 46 -6.34 -6.60 9.57
N ALA A 47 -6.10 -5.41 9.05
CA ALA A 47 -4.76 -4.88 8.88
C ALA A 47 -4.73 -3.37 9.17
N THR A 48 -3.57 -2.91 9.65
CA THR A 48 -3.23 -1.49 9.63
C THR A 48 -2.20 -1.27 8.54
N ILE A 49 -2.48 -0.35 7.62
CA ILE A 49 -1.55 0.08 6.57
C ILE A 49 -0.92 1.40 6.96
N TYR A 50 0.39 1.46 6.77
CA TYR A 50 1.23 2.61 6.96
C TYR A 50 1.89 2.94 5.63
N LEU A 51 1.63 4.14 5.12
CA LEU A 51 2.24 4.65 3.89
C LEU A 51 3.22 5.76 4.25
N THR A 52 4.43 5.63 3.73
CA THR A 52 5.43 6.70 3.76
C THR A 52 5.78 7.05 2.32
N LEU A 53 5.60 8.31 1.92
CA LEU A 53 5.93 8.75 0.57
C LEU A 53 6.71 10.06 0.56
N PHE A 54 7.61 10.18 -0.42
CA PHE A 54 8.20 11.44 -0.84
C PHE A 54 7.53 11.84 -2.15
N PRO A 55 6.66 12.87 -2.15
CA PRO A 55 5.84 13.19 -3.31
C PRO A 55 6.69 13.72 -4.47
N ALA A 56 6.16 13.55 -5.69
CA ALA A 56 6.65 14.20 -6.90
C ALA A 56 5.70 15.35 -7.26
N ASP A 57 5.02 15.31 -8.41
CA ASP A 57 4.10 16.37 -8.83
C ASP A 57 2.73 16.33 -8.13
N THR A 58 2.40 15.20 -7.49
CA THR A 58 1.10 14.99 -6.84
C THR A 58 1.22 14.36 -5.47
N VAL A 59 0.17 14.54 -4.66
CA VAL A 59 -0.05 13.91 -3.36
C VAL A 59 -1.35 13.12 -3.36
N ILE A 60 -1.51 12.26 -2.36
CA ILE A 60 -2.66 11.37 -2.20
C ILE A 60 -3.91 12.14 -1.76
N GLU A 61 -5.04 11.93 -2.44
CA GLU A 61 -6.34 12.39 -1.98
C GLU A 61 -6.92 11.37 -0.98
N LEU A 62 -7.02 11.75 0.30
CA LEU A 62 -7.33 10.82 1.40
C LEU A 62 -8.71 10.16 1.31
N ARG A 63 -9.73 10.84 0.74
CA ARG A 63 -11.07 10.26 0.59
C ARG A 63 -11.07 9.11 -0.42
N SER A 64 -10.40 9.30 -1.55
CA SER A 64 -10.21 8.29 -2.60
C SER A 64 -9.44 7.08 -2.08
N LEU A 65 -8.37 7.32 -1.30
CA LEU A 65 -7.59 6.27 -0.66
C LEU A 65 -8.46 5.45 0.31
N LYS A 66 -9.32 6.10 1.09
CA LYS A 66 -10.27 5.42 1.98
C LYS A 66 -11.18 4.47 1.19
N PHE A 67 -11.80 4.94 0.11
CA PHE A 67 -12.69 4.11 -0.70
C PHE A 67 -11.94 2.97 -1.40
N TYR A 68 -10.72 3.23 -1.87
CA TYR A 68 -9.84 2.22 -2.41
C TYR A 68 -9.57 1.10 -1.41
N PHE A 69 -9.27 1.39 -0.14
CA PHE A 69 -9.07 0.32 0.87
C PHE A 69 -10.37 -0.40 1.25
N GLN A 70 -11.50 0.31 1.29
CA GLN A 70 -12.80 -0.29 1.64
C GLN A 70 -13.27 -1.33 0.61
N GLN A 71 -12.81 -1.25 -0.64
CA GLN A 71 -13.19 -2.20 -1.70
C GLN A 71 -12.80 -3.65 -1.36
N PHE A 72 -11.73 -3.84 -0.59
CA PHE A 72 -11.17 -5.16 -0.33
C PHE A 72 -11.97 -5.98 0.68
N ARG A 73 -12.93 -5.36 1.39
CA ARG A 73 -13.71 -5.99 2.48
C ARG A 73 -14.28 -7.35 2.12
N ASN A 74 -14.75 -7.53 0.89
CA ASN A 74 -15.38 -8.77 0.42
C ASN A 74 -14.50 -9.57 -0.55
N ILE A 75 -13.20 -9.23 -0.67
CA ILE A 75 -12.27 -9.87 -1.59
C ILE A 75 -11.46 -10.93 -0.83
N VAL A 76 -11.50 -12.18 -1.33
CA VAL A 76 -10.67 -13.27 -0.83
C VAL A 76 -9.25 -13.14 -1.36
N ILE A 77 -8.29 -12.72 -0.53
CA ILE A 77 -6.91 -12.40 -0.95
C ILE A 77 -5.89 -12.78 0.15
N SER A 78 -4.70 -13.25 -0.23
CA SER A 78 -3.61 -13.51 0.73
C SER A 78 -2.90 -12.22 1.13
N TYR A 79 -2.20 -12.21 2.25
CA TYR A 79 -1.47 -11.03 2.75
C TYR A 79 -0.40 -10.57 1.76
N GLU A 80 0.34 -11.51 1.19
CA GLU A 80 1.42 -11.29 0.23
C GLU A 80 0.88 -10.73 -1.08
N ARG A 81 -0.26 -11.24 -1.54
CA ARG A 81 -0.91 -10.69 -2.73
C ARG A 81 -1.49 -9.31 -2.45
N PHE A 82 -2.10 -9.12 -1.30
CA PHE A 82 -2.71 -7.85 -0.91
C PHE A 82 -1.69 -6.71 -0.92
N ILE A 83 -0.53 -6.87 -0.28
CA ILE A 83 0.49 -5.81 -0.29
C ILE A 83 1.02 -5.51 -1.70
N ASN A 84 1.20 -6.53 -2.56
CA ASN A 84 1.66 -6.31 -3.93
C ASN A 84 0.60 -5.60 -4.79
N VAL A 85 -0.68 -6.01 -4.70
CA VAL A 85 -1.78 -5.33 -5.41
C VAL A 85 -1.87 -3.86 -4.99
N VAL A 86 -1.84 -3.61 -3.67
CA VAL A 86 -1.84 -2.23 -3.14
C VAL A 86 -0.62 -1.47 -3.63
N TYR A 87 0.57 -2.05 -3.61
CA TYR A 87 1.78 -1.39 -4.10
C TYR A 87 1.66 -0.98 -5.58
N GLU A 88 1.27 -1.91 -6.46
CA GLU A 88 1.19 -1.64 -7.91
C GLU A 88 0.14 -0.57 -8.24
N ASP A 89 -1.01 -0.59 -7.56
CA ASP A 89 -2.06 0.41 -7.75
C ASP A 89 -1.61 1.79 -7.26
N LEU A 90 -1.00 1.87 -6.06
CA LEU A 90 -0.56 3.15 -5.50
C LEU A 90 0.62 3.73 -6.31
N ILE A 91 1.62 2.93 -6.68
CA ILE A 91 2.80 3.42 -7.41
C ILE A 91 2.42 3.89 -8.82
N SER A 92 1.50 3.19 -9.50
CA SER A 92 1.06 3.55 -10.86
C SER A 92 0.25 4.84 -10.90
N VAL A 93 -0.57 5.10 -9.88
CA VAL A 93 -1.41 6.31 -9.78
C VAL A 93 -0.62 7.51 -9.28
N TYR A 94 0.12 7.37 -8.18
CA TYR A 94 0.73 8.51 -7.49
C TYR A 94 2.12 8.87 -8.01
N LYS A 95 2.86 7.90 -8.57
CA LYS A 95 4.22 8.08 -9.10
C LYS A 95 5.13 8.96 -8.22
N PRO A 96 5.20 8.72 -6.90
CA PRO A 96 6.03 9.51 -6.01
C PRO A 96 7.53 9.24 -6.26
N ASN A 97 8.40 10.10 -5.74
CA ASN A 97 9.83 9.87 -5.72
C ASN A 97 10.20 8.62 -4.90
N ARG A 98 9.40 8.31 -3.87
CA ARG A 98 9.44 7.05 -3.13
C ARG A 98 8.07 6.71 -2.57
N LEU A 99 7.74 5.42 -2.57
CA LEU A 99 6.61 4.84 -1.87
C LEU A 99 7.09 3.67 -1.02
N ARG A 100 6.84 3.75 0.28
CA ARG A 100 7.02 2.64 1.22
C ARG A 100 5.69 2.30 1.85
N ILE A 101 5.39 1.01 1.90
CA ILE A 101 4.18 0.43 2.47
C ILE A 101 4.59 -0.54 3.56
N VAL A 102 4.06 -0.36 4.77
CA VAL A 102 4.13 -1.33 5.86
C VAL A 102 2.71 -1.75 6.20
N ILE A 103 2.44 -3.04 6.24
CA ILE A 103 1.13 -3.59 6.62
C ILE A 103 1.33 -4.53 7.80
N THR A 104 0.67 -4.23 8.91
CA THR A 104 0.62 -5.12 10.08
C THR A 104 -0.75 -5.79 10.16
N PHE A 105 -0.76 -7.11 10.23
CA PHE A 105 -1.99 -7.90 10.27
C PHE A 105 -2.34 -8.32 11.69
N SER A 106 -3.63 -8.37 12.00
CA SER A 106 -4.10 -8.92 13.28
C SER A 106 -3.71 -10.40 13.42
N PRO A 107 -3.44 -10.89 14.64
CA PRO A 107 -2.95 -12.25 14.83
C PRO A 107 -3.95 -13.32 14.37
N ARG A 108 -3.46 -14.38 13.71
CA ARG A 108 -4.20 -15.62 13.43
C ARG A 108 -3.50 -16.79 14.10
N GLY A 109 -4.23 -17.55 14.92
CA GLY A 109 -3.66 -18.69 15.66
C GLY A 109 -2.49 -18.30 16.58
N GLY A 110 -2.49 -17.08 17.12
CA GLY A 110 -1.40 -16.54 17.92
C GLY A 110 -0.20 -16.01 17.14
N ILE A 111 -0.22 -16.05 15.80
CA ILE A 111 0.87 -15.59 14.94
C ILE A 111 0.52 -14.23 14.35
N SER A 112 1.40 -13.26 14.52
CA SER A 112 1.31 -11.94 13.88
C SER A 112 2.24 -11.86 12.68
N SER A 113 1.86 -11.09 11.67
CA SER A 113 2.74 -10.83 10.51
C SER A 113 2.76 -9.35 10.16
N SER A 114 3.92 -8.91 9.66
CA SER A 114 4.11 -7.58 9.11
C SER A 114 4.83 -7.71 7.77
N LEU A 115 4.31 -7.07 6.75
CA LEU A 115 4.84 -7.11 5.39
C LEU A 115 5.23 -5.70 4.97
N ILE A 116 6.36 -5.58 4.28
CA ILE A 116 6.93 -4.29 3.87
C ILE A 116 7.31 -4.34 2.40
N ILE A 117 6.96 -3.29 1.65
CA ILE A 117 7.50 -3.03 0.32
C ILE A 117 8.01 -1.59 0.28
N ASP A 118 9.17 -1.38 -0.34
CA ASP A 118 9.74 -0.05 -0.60
C ASP A 118 10.13 0.04 -2.08
N SER A 119 9.68 1.10 -2.76
CA SER A 119 10.01 1.33 -4.16
C SER A 119 11.49 1.64 -4.39
N ASP A 120 12.20 2.08 -3.36
CA ASP A 120 13.61 2.48 -3.46
C ASP A 120 14.59 1.31 -3.25
N TRP A 121 14.10 0.12 -2.86
CA TRP A 121 14.94 -1.06 -2.72
C TRP A 121 15.55 -1.48 -4.06
N LYS A 122 16.86 -1.74 -4.05
CA LYS A 122 17.63 -2.17 -5.22
C LYS A 122 17.07 -3.43 -5.87
N ILE A 123 16.57 -4.38 -5.06
CA ILE A 123 15.98 -5.63 -5.55
C ILE A 123 14.67 -5.39 -6.35
N ARG A 124 14.06 -4.21 -6.21
CA ARG A 124 12.89 -3.77 -6.98
C ARG A 124 13.24 -2.75 -8.07
N GLY A 125 14.52 -2.56 -8.37
CA GLY A 125 15.00 -1.58 -9.36
C GLY A 125 15.15 -0.16 -8.83
N GLY A 126 15.01 0.05 -7.52
CA GLY A 126 15.31 1.33 -6.88
C GLY A 126 16.80 1.64 -6.80
N GLU A 127 17.13 2.85 -6.39
CA GLU A 127 18.51 3.38 -6.37
C GLU A 127 19.09 3.48 -4.95
N GLU A 128 18.35 3.03 -3.92
CA GLU A 128 18.71 3.18 -2.50
C GLU A 128 18.96 4.66 -2.11
N LYS A 129 18.28 5.60 -2.78
CA LYS A 129 18.38 7.05 -2.55
C LYS A 129 17.95 7.45 -1.14
N PHE A 130 17.07 6.66 -0.52
CA PHE A 130 16.44 6.93 0.76
C PHE A 130 16.88 5.95 1.85
N LYS A 131 18.02 5.28 1.68
CA LYS A 131 18.58 4.34 2.66
C LYS A 131 18.68 4.91 4.08
N ASP A 132 18.94 6.21 4.23
CA ASP A 132 19.04 6.88 5.54
C ASP A 132 17.69 6.99 6.28
N TRP A 133 16.60 6.74 5.55
CA TRP A 133 15.23 6.72 6.04
C TRP A 133 14.70 5.29 6.18
N VAL A 134 15.49 4.27 5.81
CA VAL A 134 15.17 2.85 6.01
C VAL A 134 15.59 2.48 7.43
N GLY A 135 14.62 2.14 8.30
CA GLY A 135 14.90 1.66 9.65
C GLY A 135 14.81 2.70 10.77
N ARG A 136 14.39 3.95 10.48
CA ARG A 136 13.74 4.75 11.52
C ARG A 136 12.56 3.93 12.00
N LYS A 137 12.41 3.77 13.33
CA LYS A 137 11.24 3.09 13.87
C LYS A 137 10.01 3.71 13.20
N ASP A 138 9.10 2.86 12.73
CA ASP A 138 7.79 3.28 12.25
C ASP A 138 6.98 3.74 13.50
N GLU A 139 7.46 4.81 14.14
CA GLU A 139 6.77 5.52 15.21
C GLU A 139 5.70 6.37 14.54
N TRP A 140 4.45 6.05 14.91
CA TRP A 140 3.21 6.64 14.44
C TRP A 140 2.45 7.24 15.62
#